data_AF-A0A7Z9VC03-F1
#
_entry.id   AF-A0A7Z9VC03-F1
#
_cell.length_a   1.000
_cell.length_b   1.000
_cell.length_c   1.000
_cell.angle_alpha   90.00
_cell.angle_beta   90.00
_cell.angle_gamma   90.00
#
_symmetry.space_group_name_H-M   'P 1'
#
loop_
_entity.id
_entity.type
_entity.pdbx_description
1 polymer ?
#
loop_
_entity_poly.entity_id
_entity_poly.type
_entity_poly.pdbx_seq_one_letter_code
_entity_poly.pdbx_strand_id
1 'polypeptide(L)' 'MSEPVASQQSPYVIEVEEGQTIAWCACGRSANQPYCDGS' A
#
# COMPACT_ATOMS: atom_id res chain seq x y z
N MET A 1 4.78 -15.21 -7.17
CA MET A 1 3.99 -14.04 -6.73
C MET A 1 2.93 -13.79 -7.78
N SER A 2 1.68 -13.62 -7.38
CA SER A 2 0.57 -13.35 -8.32
C SER A 2 0.68 -11.93 -8.86
N GLU A 3 0.03 -11.67 -10.00
CA GLU A 3 -0.02 -10.34 -10.59
C GLU A 3 -0.68 -9.34 -9.61
N PRO A 4 -0.12 -8.11 -9.46
CA PRO A 4 -0.73 -7.06 -8.65
C PRO A 4 -2.11 -6.67 -9.16
N VAL A 5 -2.99 -6.27 -8.25
CA VAL A 5 -4.32 -5.77 -8.59
C VAL A 5 -4.45 -4.29 -8.24
N ALA A 6 -5.28 -3.55 -8.96
CA ALA A 6 -5.60 -2.18 -8.57
C ALA A 6 -6.54 -2.21 -7.36
N SER A 7 -6.10 -1.67 -6.22
CA SER A 7 -6.94 -1.55 -5.02
C SER A 7 -8.04 -0.50 -5.18
N GLN A 8 -7.77 0.57 -5.93
CA GLN A 8 -8.74 1.60 -6.35
C GLN A 8 -8.25 2.35 -7.60
N GLN A 9 -9.10 3.18 -8.21
CA GLN A 9 -8.76 4.00 -9.40
C GLN A 9 -8.28 5.41 -9.07
N SER A 10 -7.79 5.64 -7.84
CA SER A 10 -7.32 6.94 -7.34
C SER A 10 -6.06 6.78 -6.47
N PRO A 11 -5.22 7.81 -6.34
CA PRO A 11 -4.05 7.75 -5.47
C PRO A 11 -4.46 7.72 -3.98
N TYR A 12 -3.56 7.21 -3.13
CA TYR A 12 -3.63 7.41 -1.69
C TYR A 12 -2.70 8.56 -1.31
N VAL A 13 -3.25 9.59 -0.68
CA VAL A 13 -2.49 10.71 -0.13
C VAL A 13 -2.32 10.48 1.36
N ILE A 14 -1.08 10.43 1.83
CA ILE A 14 -0.74 10.25 3.24
C ILE A 14 0.29 11.28 3.66
N GLU A 15 0.24 11.67 4.92
CA GLU A 15 1.31 12.42 5.57
C GLU A 15 2.38 11.45 6.05
N VAL A 16 3.65 11.80 5.86
CA VAL A 16 4.78 11.00 6.32
C VAL A 16 5.77 11.90 7.03
N GLU A 17 6.39 11.35 8.07
CA GLU A 17 7.48 12.02 8.80
C GLU A 17 8.84 11.62 8.24
N GLU A 18 9.83 12.51 8.35
CA GLU A 18 11.20 12.23 7.93
C GLU A 18 11.77 11.06 8.74
N GLY A 19 12.37 10.08 8.04
CA GLY A 19 12.92 8.88 8.67
C GLY A 19 11.89 7.81 9.02
N GLN A 20 10.60 8.04 8.79
CA GLN A 20 9.56 7.02 9.00
C GLN A 20 9.72 5.88 7.99
N THR A 21 9.89 4.66 8.50
CA THR A 21 9.84 3.45 7.67
C THR A 21 8.41 2.95 7.56
N ILE A 22 7.93 2.76 6.32
CA ILE A 22 6.57 2.31 6.03
C ILE A 22 6.65 1.07 5.14
N ALA A 23 5.90 0.03 5.49
CA ALA A 23 5.68 -1.10 4.61
C ALA A 23 4.59 -0.73 3.59
N TRP A 24 4.97 -0.50 2.33
CA TRP A 24 4.05 -0.10 1.26
C TRP A 24 3.48 -1.31 0.53
N CYS A 25 2.18 -1.30 0.22
CA CYS A 25 1.54 -2.43 -0.46
C CYS A 25 1.91 -2.48 -1.95
N ALA A 26 2.59 -3.54 -2.37
CA ALA A 26 2.95 -3.75 -3.79
C ALA A 26 2.03 -4.73 -4.53
N CYS A 27 1.23 -5.54 -3.82
CA CYS A 27 0.36 -6.56 -4.42
C CYS A 27 -1.07 -6.05 -4.69
N GLY A 28 -1.48 -4.94 -4.08
CA GLY A 28 -2.82 -4.38 -4.18
C GLY A 28 -3.91 -5.13 -3.40
N ARG A 29 -3.55 -6.15 -2.63
CA ARG A 29 -4.50 -7.04 -1.92
C ARG A 29 -4.71 -6.66 -0.45
N SER A 30 -3.91 -5.76 0.09
CA SER A 30 -4.05 -5.33 1.48
C SER A 30 -5.41 -4.70 1.75
N ALA A 31 -5.99 -5.03 2.90
CA ALA A 31 -7.18 -4.37 3.44
C ALA A 31 -6.85 -3.03 4.13
N ASN A 32 -5.57 -2.75 4.37
CA ASN A 32 -5.06 -1.55 5.05
C ASN A 32 -4.29 -0.61 4.10
N GLN A 33 -4.77 -0.44 2.87
CA GLN A 33 -4.14 0.43 1.87
C GLN A 33 -3.91 1.86 2.39
N PRO A 34 -2.77 2.50 2.06
CA PRO A 34 -1.72 2.07 1.14
C PRO A 34 -0.64 1.15 1.75
N TYR A 35 -0.85 0.69 2.98
CA TYR A 35 0.14 -0.06 3.74
C TYR A 35 0.06 -1.57 3.47
N CYS A 36 1.17 -2.28 3.68
CA CYS A 36 1.21 -3.73 3.60
C CYS A 36 0.71 -4.35 4.91
N ASP A 37 -0.13 -5.38 4.80
CA ASP A 37 -0.62 -6.20 5.92
C ASP A 37 -0.25 -7.68 5.81
N GLY A 38 0.52 -8.08 4.79
CA GLY A 38 0.93 -9.46 4.54
C GLY A 38 0.10 -10.23 3.50
N SER A 39 -0.85 -9.57 2.83
CA SER A 39 -1.66 -10.14 1.73
C SER A 39 -0.93 -10.38 0.42
#